data_AF-A9G2T7-F1
#
_entry.id   AF-A9G2T7-F1
#
_cell.length_a   1.000
_cell.length_b   1.000
_cell.length_c   1.000
_cell.angle_alpha   90.00
_cell.angle_beta   90.00
_cell.angle_gamma   90.00
#
_symmetry.space_group_name_H-M   'P 1'
#
loop_
_entity.id
_entity.type
_entity.pdbx_description
1 polymer ?
#
loop_
_entity_poly.entity_id
_entity_poly.type
_entity_poly.pdbx_seq_one_letter_code
_entity_poly.pdbx_strand_id
1 'polypeptide(L)'
;MLGGAACGEDDHGPASAESTSTSGAGASGSAGAGGSGGGGGSAASGGGGGSAASGGVGGSGGGGGSAGAGGSGGGGGSAASAGGSGGASSHGLTCRESSFPAFSKACEQASDCVVLPHVTTCCGDVLFVGVDADDKEAFEAAEAACLAGSPLCDCPSQPSLAEDGRRLERESEQAVAARCDEGSCTSEIRDLP
;
A
#
# COMPACT_ATOMS: atom_id res chain seq x y z
N MET A 1 32.24 -6.77 33.14
CA MET A 1 32.03 -5.43 33.72
C MET A 1 30.95 -4.77 32.87
N LEU A 2 29.79 -4.56 33.48
CA LEU A 2 28.54 -4.17 32.85
C LEU A 2 28.56 -2.65 32.65
N GLY A 3 28.61 -2.19 31.41
CA GLY A 3 28.43 -0.77 31.06
C GLY A 3 26.96 -0.50 30.83
N GLY A 4 26.29 0.09 31.82
CA GLY A 4 24.91 0.57 31.69
C GLY A 4 24.86 1.83 30.82
N ALA A 5 24.08 1.77 29.73
CA ALA A 5 23.68 2.96 29.00
C ALA A 5 22.46 3.55 29.72
N ALA A 6 22.65 4.76 30.26
CA ALA A 6 21.59 5.55 30.85
C ALA A 6 20.66 6.05 29.73
N CYS A 7 19.38 5.73 29.82
CA CYS A 7 18.34 6.39 29.05
C CYS A 7 18.19 7.81 29.61
N GLY A 8 18.61 8.80 28.83
CA GLY A 8 18.42 10.21 29.16
C GLY A 8 16.93 10.55 29.19
N GLU A 9 16.51 11.17 30.28
CA GLU A 9 15.22 11.82 30.42
C GLU A 9 15.26 13.14 29.64
N ASP A 10 14.85 13.12 28.36
CA ASP A 10 14.66 14.34 27.57
C ASP A 10 13.27 14.95 27.85
N ASP A 11 13.35 15.95 28.73
CA ASP A 11 12.38 16.99 29.08
C ASP A 11 11.62 17.52 27.85
N HIS A 12 10.39 17.06 27.64
CA HIS A 12 9.45 17.67 26.71
C HIS A 12 8.76 18.86 27.40
N GLY A 13 9.43 20.01 27.37
CA GLY A 13 8.79 21.30 27.61
C GLY A 13 7.69 21.60 26.57
N PRO A 14 6.55 22.21 26.97
CA PRO A 14 5.44 22.49 26.08
C PRO A 14 5.76 23.69 25.17
N ALA A 15 6.01 23.45 23.89
CA ALA A 15 6.04 24.51 22.89
C ALA A 15 4.60 24.86 22.47
N SER A 16 4.07 25.86 23.17
CA SER A 16 3.04 26.82 22.81
C SER A 16 2.44 26.74 21.40
N ALA A 17 1.11 26.61 21.39
CA ALA A 17 0.26 26.94 20.26
C ALA A 17 0.43 28.41 19.84
N GLU A 18 0.96 28.66 18.65
CA GLU A 18 0.77 29.95 17.99
C GLU A 18 -0.62 29.97 17.33
N SER A 19 -1.55 30.55 18.09
CA SER A 19 -2.89 30.87 17.64
C SER A 19 -2.84 31.98 16.59
N THR A 20 -2.90 31.62 15.31
CA THR A 20 -3.09 32.61 14.25
C THR A 20 -4.54 33.10 14.29
N SER A 21 -4.73 34.24 14.94
CA SER A 21 -5.99 34.95 15.06
C SER A 21 -6.36 35.56 13.71
N THR A 22 -7.28 34.93 12.97
CA THR A 22 -8.01 35.59 11.88
C THR A 22 -9.35 36.06 12.42
N SER A 23 -9.39 37.34 12.82
CA SER A 23 -10.60 38.05 13.21
C SER A 23 -11.47 38.28 11.99
N GLY A 24 -12.39 37.35 11.72
CA GLY A 24 -13.49 37.52 10.77
C GLY A 24 -14.82 37.64 11.52
N ALA A 25 -15.27 38.86 11.76
CA ALA A 25 -16.63 39.15 12.22
C ALA A 25 -17.63 38.77 11.11
N GLY A 26 -18.63 37.94 11.43
CA GLY A 26 -19.64 37.55 10.44
C GLY A 26 -20.83 36.78 10.99
N ALA A 27 -21.81 37.53 11.49
CA ALA A 27 -23.26 37.26 11.50
C ALA A 27 -23.79 35.86 11.94
N SER A 28 -24.52 35.91 13.05
CA SER A 28 -25.63 35.04 13.42
C SER A 28 -26.59 34.75 12.24
N GLY A 29 -26.84 33.46 11.96
CA GLY A 29 -27.83 32.98 11.01
C GLY A 29 -28.52 31.72 11.53
N SER A 30 -29.84 31.80 11.66
CA SER A 30 -30.73 30.89 12.36
C SER A 30 -30.94 29.52 11.70
N ALA A 31 -31.45 28.60 12.52
CA ALA A 31 -31.97 27.28 12.18
C ALA A 31 -32.72 27.16 10.84
N GLY A 32 -32.44 26.07 10.13
CA GLY A 32 -33.24 25.59 9.00
C GLY A 32 -33.39 24.08 9.06
N ALA A 33 -34.60 23.64 9.34
CA ALA A 33 -35.04 22.25 9.27
C ALA A 33 -35.27 21.81 7.82
N GLY A 34 -35.17 20.50 7.58
CA GLY A 34 -35.94 19.81 6.53
C GLY A 34 -35.22 19.58 5.20
N GLY A 35 -35.20 18.32 4.77
CA GLY A 35 -34.77 17.92 3.44
C GLY A 35 -34.87 16.41 3.23
N SER A 36 -36.10 15.92 3.05
CA SER A 36 -36.37 14.56 2.55
C SER A 36 -36.34 14.53 1.02
N GLY A 37 -35.87 13.42 0.44
CA GLY A 37 -36.04 13.03 -0.97
C GLY A 37 -34.76 13.21 -1.80
N GLY A 38 -34.41 12.38 -2.78
CA GLY A 38 -34.96 11.15 -3.37
C GLY A 38 -33.77 10.26 -3.77
N GLY A 39 -33.90 8.99 -4.18
CA GLY A 39 -34.70 8.52 -5.30
C GLY A 39 -33.84 8.44 -6.57
N GLY A 40 -33.47 7.21 -6.97
CA GLY A 40 -32.79 6.88 -8.24
C GLY A 40 -31.49 6.09 -8.00
N GLY A 41 -31.32 4.81 -8.29
CA GLY A 41 -32.02 3.93 -9.23
C GLY A 41 -31.26 3.90 -10.57
N SER A 42 -30.46 2.87 -10.79
CA SER A 42 -30.03 2.26 -12.08
C SER A 42 -28.84 1.33 -11.79
N ALA A 43 -28.59 0.18 -12.39
CA ALA A 43 -29.36 -0.82 -13.13
C ALA A 43 -28.36 -1.98 -13.26
N ALA A 44 -28.80 -3.23 -13.07
CA ALA A 44 -28.00 -4.40 -13.42
C ALA A 44 -27.92 -4.54 -14.95
N SER A 45 -26.77 -4.98 -15.48
CA SER A 45 -26.54 -5.70 -16.76
C SER A 45 -25.01 -5.86 -16.88
N GLY A 46 -24.39 -7.04 -16.95
CA GLY A 46 -24.65 -8.09 -17.94
C GLY A 46 -23.74 -7.86 -19.15
N GLY A 47 -22.73 -8.71 -19.36
CA GLY A 47 -21.86 -8.62 -20.54
C GLY A 47 -20.80 -9.71 -20.59
N GLY A 48 -21.16 -10.87 -21.15
CA GLY A 48 -20.21 -11.87 -21.62
C GLY A 48 -19.84 -11.68 -23.10
N GLY A 49 -18.89 -12.49 -23.55
CA GLY A 49 -18.52 -12.68 -24.97
C GLY A 49 -17.35 -11.79 -25.41
N GLY A 50 -16.37 -12.23 -26.18
CA GLY A 50 -16.16 -13.51 -26.85
C GLY A 50 -14.93 -13.38 -27.75
N SER A 51 -14.28 -14.51 -28.03
CA SER A 51 -13.22 -14.61 -29.03
C SER A 51 -13.76 -14.32 -30.43
N ALA A 52 -13.07 -13.51 -31.23
CA ALA A 52 -13.05 -13.64 -32.69
C ALA A 52 -11.93 -12.80 -33.31
N ALA A 53 -10.88 -13.49 -33.77
CA ALA A 53 -10.03 -13.03 -34.86
C ALA A 53 -10.79 -13.16 -36.18
N SER A 54 -10.65 -12.18 -37.09
CA SER A 54 -10.95 -12.11 -38.55
C SER A 54 -11.29 -10.64 -38.84
N GLY A 55 -10.77 -9.86 -39.79
CA GLY A 55 -10.06 -10.05 -41.05
C GLY A 55 -10.46 -8.87 -41.97
N GLY A 56 -9.61 -8.49 -42.93
CA GLY A 56 -9.99 -7.65 -44.10
C GLY A 56 -9.44 -6.21 -44.13
N VAL A 57 -8.34 -5.94 -44.84
CA VAL A 57 -8.18 -5.50 -46.26
C VAL A 57 -8.60 -4.06 -46.59
N GLY A 58 -7.66 -3.31 -47.20
CA GLY A 58 -7.98 -2.18 -48.08
C GLY A 58 -7.11 -0.93 -47.87
N GLY A 59 -6.11 -0.71 -48.73
CA GLY A 59 -5.35 0.54 -48.77
C GLY A 59 -4.18 0.52 -49.74
N SER A 60 -4.46 0.51 -51.05
CA SER A 60 -3.45 0.73 -52.10
C SER A 60 -3.07 2.21 -52.16
N GLY A 61 -1.79 2.51 -52.01
CA GLY A 61 -1.23 3.85 -52.24
C GLY A 61 0.27 3.75 -52.48
N GLY A 62 0.68 3.84 -53.74
CA GLY A 62 2.07 3.76 -54.16
C GLY A 62 2.88 5.02 -53.86
N GLY A 63 4.20 4.85 -53.77
CA GLY A 63 5.16 5.94 -53.69
C GLY A 63 6.55 5.37 -53.42
N GLY A 64 7.39 5.30 -54.47
CA GLY A 64 8.75 4.79 -54.38
C GLY A 64 9.67 5.70 -53.56
N GLY A 65 10.65 5.09 -52.90
CA GLY A 65 11.70 5.76 -52.16
C GLY A 65 12.78 4.76 -51.73
N SER A 66 14.02 5.11 -52.00
CA SER A 66 15.20 4.27 -52.13
C SER A 66 15.64 3.49 -50.89
N ALA A 67 16.35 2.38 -51.16
CA ALA A 67 17.00 1.51 -50.20
C ALA A 67 17.90 2.26 -49.20
N GLY A 68 17.57 2.14 -47.91
CA GLY A 68 18.45 2.42 -46.78
C GLY A 68 18.75 1.12 -46.05
N ALA A 69 20.03 0.75 -46.03
CA ALA A 69 20.53 -0.45 -45.37
C ALA A 69 20.53 -0.33 -43.84
N GLY A 70 20.32 -1.47 -43.18
CA GLY A 70 20.96 -1.79 -41.89
C GLY A 70 20.27 -1.29 -40.64
N GLY A 71 19.66 -2.23 -39.90
CA GLY A 71 19.15 -1.99 -38.55
C GLY A 71 18.49 -3.22 -37.96
N SER A 72 19.22 -4.34 -37.89
CA SER A 72 18.77 -5.54 -37.17
C SER A 72 19.01 -5.35 -35.67
N GLY A 73 17.94 -5.31 -34.89
CA GLY A 73 18.00 -5.31 -33.43
C GLY A 73 16.59 -5.35 -32.87
N GLY A 74 15.99 -6.54 -32.86
CA GLY A 74 14.61 -6.76 -32.45
C GLY A 74 14.35 -6.27 -31.03
N GLY A 75 13.40 -5.35 -30.89
CA GLY A 75 12.80 -5.04 -29.59
C GLY A 75 12.07 -6.29 -29.10
N GLY A 76 12.66 -6.97 -28.13
CA GLY A 76 11.99 -8.01 -27.36
C GLY A 76 10.81 -7.35 -26.65
N GLY A 77 9.61 -7.51 -27.20
CA GLY A 77 8.39 -7.17 -26.49
C GLY A 77 8.30 -8.06 -25.27
N SER A 78 8.45 -7.47 -24.08
CA SER A 78 8.10 -8.13 -22.83
C SER A 78 6.64 -8.55 -22.97
N ALA A 79 6.40 -9.85 -23.10
CA ALA A 79 5.07 -10.40 -22.98
C ALA A 79 4.52 -9.92 -21.63
N ALA A 80 3.44 -9.14 -21.65
CA ALA A 80 2.69 -8.82 -20.46
C ALA A 80 2.26 -10.16 -19.86
N SER A 81 2.93 -10.56 -18.77
CA SER A 81 2.51 -11.70 -17.98
C SER A 81 1.09 -11.39 -17.55
N ALA A 82 0.13 -12.17 -18.06
CA ALA A 82 -1.27 -12.04 -17.70
C ALA A 82 -1.37 -12.03 -16.18
N GLY A 83 -1.88 -10.92 -15.62
CA GLY A 83 -1.96 -10.67 -14.19
C GLY A 83 -2.44 -11.91 -13.46
N GLY A 84 -1.60 -12.41 -12.55
CA GLY A 84 -2.01 -13.45 -11.63
C GLY A 84 -3.20 -12.93 -10.84
N SER A 85 -4.23 -13.75 -10.66
CA SER A 85 -5.34 -13.44 -9.75
C SER A 85 -4.76 -13.33 -8.34
N GLY A 86 -4.29 -12.14 -7.97
CA GLY A 86 -3.84 -11.81 -6.63
C GLY A 86 -5.01 -12.01 -5.69
N GLY A 87 -5.13 -13.21 -5.12
CA GLY A 87 -6.12 -13.50 -4.12
C GLY A 87 -5.88 -12.60 -2.92
N ALA A 88 -6.96 -12.12 -2.30
CA ALA A 88 -6.86 -11.46 -1.00
C ALA A 88 -6.22 -12.43 -0.01
N SER A 89 -4.93 -12.26 0.26
CA SER A 89 -4.21 -13.04 1.25
C SER A 89 -4.18 -12.26 2.55
N SER A 90 -5.15 -12.54 3.42
CA SER A 90 -4.90 -12.38 4.85
C SER A 90 -3.82 -13.41 5.19
N HIS A 91 -2.55 -13.01 5.28
CA HIS A 91 -1.43 -13.87 5.69
C HIS A 91 -1.54 -14.34 7.16
N GLY A 92 -2.75 -14.65 7.63
CA GLY A 92 -3.03 -14.87 9.03
C GLY A 92 -2.75 -13.63 9.88
N LEU A 93 -2.81 -12.43 9.30
CA LEU A 93 -2.72 -11.20 10.08
C LEU A 93 -3.85 -11.21 11.11
N THR A 94 -3.46 -11.03 12.37
CA THR A 94 -4.39 -11.06 13.49
C THR A 94 -4.15 -9.82 14.30
N CYS A 95 -5.23 -9.13 14.65
CA CYS A 95 -5.19 -8.15 15.69
C CYS A 95 -5.32 -8.87 17.04
N ARG A 96 -4.21 -9.45 17.50
CA ARG A 96 -4.12 -10.34 18.68
C ARG A 96 -5.13 -11.50 18.61
N GLU A 97 -6.27 -11.34 19.27
CA GLU A 97 -7.33 -12.35 19.41
C GLU A 97 -8.44 -12.18 18.37
N SER A 98 -8.40 -11.10 17.58
CA SER A 98 -9.37 -10.79 16.54
C SER A 98 -8.76 -10.90 15.15
N SER A 99 -9.59 -11.21 14.16
CA SER A 99 -9.16 -11.26 12.76
C SER A 99 -8.83 -9.86 12.26
N PHE A 100 -7.66 -9.67 11.66
CA PHE A 100 -7.36 -8.47 10.90
C PHE A 100 -8.08 -8.54 9.54
N PRO A 101 -8.57 -7.42 8.97
CA PRO A 101 -9.16 -7.44 7.64
C PRO A 101 -8.19 -7.96 6.58
N ALA A 102 -8.72 -8.60 5.53
CA ALA A 102 -7.91 -9.01 4.39
C ALA A 102 -7.78 -7.83 3.42
N PHE A 103 -6.57 -7.65 2.87
CA PHE A 103 -6.26 -6.63 1.88
C PHE A 103 -5.72 -7.30 0.62
N SER A 104 -5.88 -6.62 -0.52
CA SER A 104 -5.30 -7.04 -1.79
C SER A 104 -3.78 -7.08 -1.65
N LYS A 105 -3.20 -8.14 -2.21
CA LYS A 105 -1.77 -8.21 -2.51
C LYS A 105 -1.52 -8.09 -4.01
N ALA A 106 -2.53 -7.81 -4.84
CA ALA A 106 -2.34 -7.79 -6.28
C ALA A 106 -1.31 -6.71 -6.68
N CYS A 107 -0.47 -7.01 -7.66
CA CYS A 107 0.44 -6.05 -8.25
C CYS A 107 0.85 -6.49 -9.65
N GLU A 108 1.22 -5.53 -10.50
CA GLU A 108 1.89 -5.79 -11.78
C GLU A 108 3.38 -5.47 -11.69
N GLN A 109 3.74 -4.51 -10.85
CA GLN A 109 5.11 -4.05 -10.61
C GLN A 109 5.29 -3.60 -9.15
N ALA A 110 6.55 -3.44 -8.73
CA ALA A 110 6.87 -3.12 -7.34
C ALA A 110 6.35 -1.74 -6.87
N SER A 111 6.09 -0.80 -7.79
CA SER A 111 5.50 0.50 -7.43
C SER A 111 4.02 0.44 -7.07
N ASP A 112 3.34 -0.66 -7.42
CA ASP A 112 1.93 -0.89 -7.06
C ASP A 112 1.82 -1.40 -5.62
N CYS A 113 2.97 -1.66 -4.97
CA CYS A 113 3.05 -2.15 -3.62
C CYS A 113 3.57 -1.08 -2.67
N VAL A 114 3.00 -1.04 -1.47
CA VAL A 114 3.49 -0.26 -0.33
C VAL A 114 3.86 -1.19 0.81
N VAL A 115 4.87 -0.84 1.60
CA VAL A 115 5.20 -1.56 2.85
C VAL A 115 4.54 -0.83 4.01
N LEU A 116 3.75 -1.55 4.80
CA LEU A 116 3.10 -1.01 5.99
C LEU A 116 3.48 -1.86 7.22
N PRO A 117 3.67 -1.24 8.39
CA PRO A 117 3.90 -1.97 9.63
C PRO A 117 2.60 -2.56 10.17
N HIS A 118 2.65 -3.82 10.62
CA HIS A 118 1.59 -4.49 11.35
C HIS A 118 2.10 -4.94 12.72
N VAL A 119 1.47 -4.48 13.79
CA VAL A 119 1.82 -4.83 15.16
C VAL A 119 1.20 -6.19 15.49
N THR A 120 2.06 -7.20 15.58
CA THR A 120 1.65 -8.60 15.78
C THR A 120 1.51 -8.97 17.26
N THR A 121 2.16 -8.24 18.16
CA THR A 121 2.12 -8.50 19.60
C THR A 121 1.99 -7.22 20.39
N CYS A 122 1.52 -7.33 21.64
CA CYS A 122 1.43 -6.16 22.53
C CYS A 122 2.78 -5.63 23.02
N CYS A 123 3.87 -6.35 22.77
CA CYS A 123 5.23 -5.88 23.03
C CYS A 123 5.71 -4.91 21.94
N GLY A 124 4.89 -4.64 20.92
CA GLY A 124 5.25 -3.77 19.80
C GLY A 124 6.05 -4.49 18.71
N ASP A 125 5.96 -5.82 18.62
CA ASP A 125 6.64 -6.55 17.54
C ASP A 125 5.99 -6.23 16.19
N VAL A 126 6.79 -5.67 15.28
CA VAL A 126 6.34 -5.24 13.95
C VAL A 126 6.67 -6.30 12.91
N LEU A 127 5.65 -6.68 12.13
CA LEU A 127 5.80 -7.33 10.83
C LEU A 127 5.56 -6.29 9.75
N PHE A 128 6.55 -6.05 8.90
CA PHE A 128 6.36 -5.28 7.68
C PHE A 128 5.64 -6.15 6.67
N VAL A 129 4.57 -5.61 6.08
CA VAL A 129 3.70 -6.30 5.13
C VAL A 129 3.66 -5.49 3.84
N GLY A 130 3.94 -6.12 2.70
CA GLY A 130 3.67 -5.54 1.39
C GLY A 130 2.17 -5.58 1.11
N VAL A 131 1.55 -4.47 0.73
CA VAL A 131 0.11 -4.36 0.43
C VAL A 131 -0.05 -3.63 -0.89
N ASP A 132 -1.14 -3.89 -1.61
CA ASP A 132 -1.56 -3.07 -2.74
C ASP A 132 -1.65 -1.59 -2.33
N ALA A 133 -1.11 -0.68 -3.15
CA ALA A 133 -1.06 0.74 -2.86
C ALA A 133 -2.46 1.37 -2.69
N ASP A 134 -3.48 0.87 -3.38
CA ASP A 134 -4.86 1.36 -3.28
C ASP A 134 -5.51 1.00 -1.93
N ASP A 135 -5.01 -0.05 -1.25
CA ASP A 135 -5.50 -0.50 0.05
C ASP A 135 -4.81 0.17 1.25
N LYS A 136 -3.84 1.05 0.99
CA LYS A 136 -3.01 1.68 2.03
C LYS A 136 -3.83 2.32 3.17
N GLU A 137 -4.75 3.22 2.82
CA GLU A 137 -5.51 3.99 3.81
C GLU A 137 -6.41 3.07 4.65
N ALA A 138 -6.99 2.05 4.03
CA ALA A 138 -7.83 1.08 4.71
C ALA A 138 -7.03 0.19 5.67
N PHE A 139 -5.80 -0.19 5.28
CA PHE A 139 -4.87 -0.91 6.15
C PHE A 139 -4.46 -0.09 7.36
N GLU A 140 -4.05 1.17 7.16
CA GLU A 140 -3.67 2.08 8.25
C GLU A 140 -4.83 2.33 9.23
N ALA A 141 -6.05 2.45 8.72
CA ALA A 141 -7.26 2.57 9.55
C ALA A 141 -7.53 1.30 10.37
N ALA A 142 -7.34 0.11 9.77
CA ALA A 142 -7.48 -1.16 10.48
C ALA A 142 -6.41 -1.34 11.56
N GLU A 143 -5.17 -0.93 11.29
CA GLU A 143 -4.08 -0.96 12.26
C GLU A 143 -4.34 0.01 13.43
N ALA A 144 -4.80 1.22 13.15
CA ALA A 144 -5.19 2.18 14.19
C ALA A 144 -6.32 1.65 15.07
N ALA A 145 -7.33 1.01 14.47
CA ALA A 145 -8.41 0.35 15.21
C ALA A 145 -7.89 -0.81 16.06
N CYS A 146 -6.92 -1.57 15.55
CA CYS A 146 -6.30 -2.66 16.27
C CYS A 146 -5.56 -2.17 17.53
N LEU A 147 -4.76 -1.11 17.39
CA LEU A 147 -3.99 -0.52 18.48
C LEU A 147 -4.89 0.15 19.52
N ALA A 148 -5.98 0.79 19.11
CA ALA A 148 -6.92 1.42 20.03
C ALA A 148 -7.60 0.42 21.00
N GLY A 149 -7.78 -0.83 20.57
CA GLY A 149 -8.37 -1.89 21.39
C GLY A 149 -7.39 -2.63 22.31
N SER A 150 -6.09 -2.32 22.22
CA SER A 150 -5.03 -3.13 22.81
C SER A 150 -4.07 -2.30 23.68
N PRO A 151 -4.08 -2.45 25.02
CA PRO A 151 -3.05 -1.84 25.83
C PRO A 151 -1.69 -2.46 25.46
N LEU A 152 -0.67 -1.60 25.39
CA LEU A 152 0.73 -2.01 25.24
C LEU A 152 1.16 -2.78 26.49
N CYS A 153 1.89 -3.86 26.27
CA CYS A 153 2.48 -4.66 27.34
C CYS A 153 3.85 -4.07 27.72
N ASP A 154 4.22 -4.17 29.00
CA ASP A 154 5.53 -3.75 29.49
C ASP A 154 6.58 -4.85 29.24
N CYS A 155 6.95 -5.02 27.97
CA CYS A 155 7.94 -5.99 27.51
C CYS A 155 8.84 -5.38 26.44
N PRO A 156 10.09 -5.87 26.29
CA PRO A 156 10.98 -5.39 25.25
C PRO A 156 10.50 -5.83 23.86
N SER A 157 10.43 -4.89 22.93
CA SER A 157 10.13 -5.16 21.52
C SER A 157 11.24 -6.01 20.88
N GLN A 158 10.85 -6.92 19.99
CA GLN A 158 11.78 -7.65 19.14
C GLN A 158 12.14 -6.84 17.88
N PRO A 159 13.28 -7.16 17.22
CA PRO A 159 13.58 -6.60 15.91
C PRO A 159 12.48 -6.92 14.90
N SER A 160 12.07 -5.89 14.15
CA SER A 160 11.03 -5.98 13.14
C SER A 160 11.34 -7.05 12.09
N LEU A 161 10.29 -7.73 11.64
CA LEU A 161 10.35 -8.83 10.68
C LEU A 161 9.78 -8.37 9.33
N ALA A 162 10.30 -8.85 8.21
CA ALA A 162 9.66 -8.73 6.90
C ALA A 162 9.09 -10.08 6.43
N GLU A 163 8.25 -10.07 5.40
CA GLU A 163 7.62 -11.28 4.84
C GLU A 163 8.61 -12.29 4.25
N ASP A 164 9.85 -11.89 3.93
CA ASP A 164 10.95 -12.79 3.56
C ASP A 164 11.55 -13.58 4.74
N GLY A 165 11.09 -13.31 5.97
CA GLY A 165 11.56 -13.92 7.21
C GLY A 165 12.86 -13.31 7.76
N ARG A 166 13.41 -12.28 7.12
CA ARG A 166 14.58 -11.54 7.64
C ARG A 166 14.13 -10.53 8.70
N ARG A 167 15.04 -10.28 9.65
CA ARG A 167 14.87 -9.26 10.69
C ARG A 167 15.71 -8.03 10.39
N LEU A 168 15.18 -6.87 10.73
CA LEU A 168 15.87 -5.59 10.61
C LEU A 168 16.85 -5.47 11.77
N GLU A 169 18.10 -5.87 11.55
CA GLU A 169 19.13 -5.89 12.60
C GLU A 169 19.83 -4.53 12.73
N ARG A 170 19.95 -3.80 11.62
CA ARG A 170 20.69 -2.54 11.54
C ARG A 170 19.90 -1.53 10.71
N GLU A 171 19.03 -0.78 11.36
CA GLU A 171 18.12 0.19 10.71
C GLU A 171 18.85 1.27 9.88
N SER A 172 20.12 1.56 10.21
CA SER A 172 20.96 2.50 9.46
C SER A 172 21.59 1.92 8.19
N GLU A 173 21.66 0.60 8.08
CA GLU A 173 22.35 -0.13 7.00
C GLU A 173 21.39 -1.02 6.22
N GLN A 174 20.12 -1.08 6.63
CA GLN A 174 19.11 -1.94 6.06
C GLN A 174 17.82 -1.15 5.89
N ALA A 175 17.12 -1.41 4.79
CA ALA A 175 15.80 -0.85 4.52
C ALA A 175 14.84 -1.96 4.14
N VAL A 176 13.57 -1.75 4.48
CA VAL A 176 12.48 -2.63 4.01
C VAL A 176 11.96 -2.08 2.70
N ALA A 177 11.89 -2.93 1.68
CA ALA A 177 11.41 -2.58 0.35
C ALA A 177 10.21 -3.43 -0.02
N ALA A 178 9.25 -2.84 -0.74
CA ALA A 178 8.18 -3.59 -1.38
C ALA A 178 8.70 -4.27 -2.64
N ARG A 179 8.16 -5.45 -2.93
CA ARG A 179 8.41 -6.22 -4.15
C ARG A 179 7.11 -6.83 -4.64
N CYS A 180 6.90 -6.75 -5.94
CA CYS A 180 5.88 -7.55 -6.61
C CYS A 180 6.50 -8.89 -7.02
N ASP A 181 6.06 -9.98 -6.38
CA ASP A 181 6.53 -11.33 -6.65
C ASP A 181 5.36 -12.20 -7.11
N GLU A 182 5.44 -12.73 -8.33
CA GLU A 182 4.38 -13.55 -8.95
C GLU A 182 2.96 -12.92 -8.90
N GLY A 183 2.87 -11.58 -9.00
CA GLY A 183 1.61 -10.83 -8.92
C GLY A 183 1.11 -10.60 -7.50
N SER A 184 1.95 -10.83 -6.49
CA SER A 184 1.67 -10.61 -5.07
C SER A 184 2.67 -9.63 -4.44
N CYS A 185 2.17 -8.60 -3.76
CA CYS A 185 2.96 -7.68 -2.95
C CYS A 185 3.54 -8.41 -1.75
N THR A 186 4.85 -8.29 -1.62
CA THR A 186 5.66 -8.82 -0.52
C THR A 186 6.61 -7.74 -0.02
N SER A 187 7.05 -7.82 1.23
CA SER A 187 8.14 -7.01 1.77
C SER A 187 9.41 -7.84 1.94
N GLU A 188 10.57 -7.25 1.65
CA GLU A 188 11.88 -7.87 1.90
C GLU A 188 12.86 -6.86 2.51
N ILE A 189 13.84 -7.36 3.26
CA ILE A 189 14.92 -6.52 3.80
C ILE A 189 16.05 -6.45 2.77
N ARG A 190 16.54 -5.24 2.50
CA ARG A 190 17.68 -4.98 1.63
C ARG A 190 18.76 -4.23 2.38
N ASP A 191 20.00 -4.62 2.14
CA ASP A 191 21.16 -3.90 2.65
C ASP A 191 21.38 -2.63 1.81
N LEU A 192 21.62 -1.51 2.49
CA LEU A 192 21.89 -0.21 1.88
C LEU A 192 23.38 -0.15 1.45
N PRO A 193 23.68 0.48 0.30
CA PRO A 193 25.04 0.58 -0.23
C PRO A 193 25.95 1.53 0.56
#